data_AF-A0A9W9HLU0-F1
#
_entry.id   AF-A0A9W9HLU0-F1
#
_cell.length_a   1.000
_cell.length_b   1.000
_cell.length_c   1.000
_cell.angle_alpha   90.00
_cell.angle_beta   90.00
_cell.angle_gamma   90.00
#
_symmetry.space_group_name_H-M   'P 1'
#
loop_
_entity.id
_entity.type
_entity.pdbx_description
1 polymer ?
#
loop_
_entity_poly.entity_id
_entity_poly.type
_entity_poly.pdbx_seq_one_letter_code
_entity_poly.pdbx_strand_id
1 'polypeptide(L)'
;MMQLGQDHGDHRLVMASRELYVHALQQIMGALNRPSLAVADETLATAILLGAYEMVNATGQQAWMLHSRGVACLLVLRGAQAHATGLGRTLMLSFRGFIVFDALMKGERCFLEAQEWREIIPEGVQEEERRGQASRLGELIEYAFHEIAHCPGFLAETRAMVASTHASKTDRAHLTRRIMDCRQKLSEIQLTILTHLNSDNRGEFIGMITAAAANTLGGFSLEGIGSGISFLQQLLTVLTSNASRRHASRQRPWATVAPYPFQVNVPAFINAQAVAKAIADGKHTHQPPGPQTIQRPDTWFDRVSMSMGMVEEMPPT
;
A
#
# COMPACT_ATOMS: atom_id res chain seq x y z
N MET A 1 2.57 -2.32 25.05
CA MET A 1 2.80 -1.62 26.34
C MET A 1 2.21 -0.23 26.34
N MET A 2 2.48 0.61 25.34
CA MET A 2 1.93 1.97 25.29
C MET A 2 0.38 2.02 25.34
N GLN A 3 -0.33 1.33 24.45
CA GLN A 3 -1.80 1.29 24.44
C GLN A 3 -2.36 0.81 25.80
N LEU A 4 -1.80 -0.27 26.34
CA LEU A 4 -2.17 -0.80 27.64
C LEU A 4 -2.00 0.26 28.76
N GLY A 5 -0.89 1.01 28.74
CA GLY A 5 -0.66 2.10 29.68
C GLY A 5 -1.62 3.27 29.50
N GLN A 6 -2.03 3.59 28.27
CA GLN A 6 -3.04 4.60 28.00
C GLN A 6 -4.42 4.17 28.50
N ASP A 7 -4.85 2.95 28.16
CA ASP A 7 -6.14 2.39 28.52
C ASP A 7 -6.33 2.30 30.04
N HIS A 8 -5.24 2.05 30.79
CA HIS A 8 -5.26 1.91 32.25
C HIS A 8 -4.78 3.17 32.99
N GLY A 9 -4.46 4.26 32.28
CA GLY A 9 -3.91 5.49 32.87
C GLY A 9 -2.54 5.30 33.56
N ASP A 10 -1.84 4.20 33.29
CA ASP A 10 -0.54 3.89 33.87
C ASP A 10 0.58 4.62 33.10
N HIS A 11 0.96 5.77 33.64
CA HIS A 11 1.99 6.62 33.08
C HIS A 11 3.37 5.96 33.09
N ARG A 12 3.64 5.01 33.99
CA ARG A 12 4.92 4.30 34.05
C ARG A 12 5.07 3.38 32.85
N LEU A 13 4.00 2.69 32.48
CA LEU A 13 3.98 1.85 31.27
C LEU A 13 4.13 2.67 29.99
N VAL A 14 3.51 3.86 29.94
CA VAL A 14 3.69 4.77 28.79
C VAL A 14 5.13 5.26 28.68
N MET A 15 5.76 5.70 29.78
CA MET A 15 7.16 6.14 29.79
C MET A 15 8.12 5.02 29.42
N ALA A 16 7.99 3.84 30.04
CA ALA A 16 8.82 2.68 29.75
C ALA A 16 8.71 2.26 28.27
N SER A 17 7.50 2.32 27.70
CA SER A 17 7.28 2.03 26.28
C SER A 17 8.02 3.00 25.36
N ARG A 18 8.02 4.30 25.69
CA ARG A 18 8.76 5.32 24.93
C ARG A 18 10.27 5.17 25.06
N GLU A 19 10.77 4.84 26.24
CA GLU A 19 12.20 4.59 26.46
C GLU A 19 12.70 3.41 25.64
N LEU A 20 11.95 2.30 25.63
CA LEU A 20 12.27 1.13 24.81
C LEU A 20 12.25 1.45 23.31
N TYR A 21 11.26 2.24 22.87
CA TYR A 21 11.18 2.71 21.49
C TYR A 21 12.42 3.51 21.08
N VAL A 22 12.82 4.51 21.87
CA VAL A 22 14.03 5.32 21.62
C VAL A 22 15.29 4.45 21.64
N HIS A 23 15.38 3.52 22.58
CA HIS A 23 16.52 2.60 22.66
C HIS A 23 16.63 1.72 21.41
N ALA A 24 15.52 1.13 20.96
CA ALA A 24 15.49 0.31 19.76
C ALA A 24 15.83 1.12 18.49
N LEU A 25 15.38 2.37 18.40
CA LEU A 25 15.80 3.30 17.33
C LEU A 25 17.32 3.53 17.32
N GLN A 26 17.93 3.74 18.49
CA GLN A 26 19.39 3.91 18.57
C GLN A 26 20.15 2.65 18.17
N GLN A 27 19.67 1.47 18.59
CA GLN A 27 20.28 0.20 18.23
C GLN A 27 20.21 -0.06 16.72
N ILE A 28 19.04 0.15 16.10
CA ILE A 28 18.91 -0.05 14.65
C ILE A 28 19.78 0.95 13.88
N MET A 29 19.84 2.22 14.28
CA MET A 29 20.77 3.19 13.67
C MET A 29 22.23 2.73 13.75
N GLY A 30 22.64 2.14 14.88
CA GLY A 30 23.96 1.52 15.02
C GLY A 30 24.18 0.31 14.11
N ALA A 31 23.18 -0.56 13.97
CA ALA A 31 23.22 -1.73 13.09
C ALA A 31 23.32 -1.34 11.60
N LEU A 32 22.59 -0.32 11.17
CA LEU A 32 22.58 0.16 9.79
C LEU A 32 23.95 0.68 9.32
N ASN A 33 24.81 1.14 10.24
CA ASN A 33 26.17 1.57 9.92
C ASN A 33 27.15 0.41 9.68
N ARG A 34 26.73 -0.85 9.87
CA ARG A 34 27.56 -2.04 9.65
C ARG A 34 26.94 -2.89 8.54
N PRO A 35 27.60 -3.05 7.37
CA PRO A 35 26.99 -3.70 6.20
C PRO A 35 26.40 -5.09 6.48
N SER A 36 27.08 -5.93 7.27
CA SER A 36 26.58 -7.27 7.62
C SER A 36 25.34 -7.27 8.51
N LEU A 37 25.21 -6.28 9.41
CA LEU A 37 24.03 -6.16 10.27
C LEU A 37 22.89 -5.45 9.55
N ALA A 38 23.17 -4.51 8.66
CA ALA A 38 22.16 -3.78 7.90
C ALA A 38 21.26 -4.72 7.07
N VAL A 39 21.84 -5.81 6.57
CA VAL A 39 21.12 -6.82 5.77
C VAL A 39 20.61 -8.02 6.59
N ALA A 40 20.75 -8.01 7.91
CA ALA A 40 20.30 -9.10 8.78
C ALA A 40 18.78 -9.10 9.00
N ASP A 41 18.19 -10.27 9.25
CA ASP A 41 16.74 -10.42 9.47
C ASP A 41 16.29 -9.69 10.73
N GLU A 42 17.12 -9.68 11.77
CA GLU A 42 16.87 -9.00 13.04
C GLU A 42 16.74 -7.49 12.85
N THR A 43 17.55 -6.90 11.96
CA THR A 43 17.47 -5.47 11.62
C THR A 43 16.16 -5.16 10.93
N LEU A 44 15.75 -5.96 9.95
CA LEU A 44 14.46 -5.79 9.26
C LEU A 44 13.28 -6.01 10.21
N ALA A 45 13.33 -7.03 11.06
CA ALA A 45 12.31 -7.30 12.06
C ALA A 45 12.17 -6.13 13.03
N THR A 46 13.29 -5.61 13.54
CA THR A 46 13.32 -4.43 14.41
C THR A 46 12.72 -3.22 13.71
N ALA A 47 13.07 -2.99 12.43
CA ALA A 47 12.48 -1.91 11.65
C ALA A 47 10.95 -2.08 11.54
N ILE A 48 10.44 -3.24 11.15
CA ILE A 48 9.00 -3.46 11.00
C ILE A 48 8.27 -3.28 12.35
N LEU A 49 8.83 -3.78 13.45
CA LEU A 49 8.24 -3.62 14.80
C LEU A 49 8.21 -2.15 15.24
N LEU A 50 9.24 -1.37 14.94
CA LEU A 50 9.24 0.08 15.17
C LEU A 50 8.18 0.78 14.33
N GLY A 51 8.01 0.39 13.07
CA GLY A 51 6.95 0.93 12.22
C GLY A 51 5.55 0.62 12.77
N ALA A 52 5.33 -0.62 13.21
CA ALA A 52 4.08 -1.00 13.87
C ALA A 52 3.84 -0.20 15.16
N TYR A 53 4.89 0.07 15.93
CA TYR A 53 4.81 0.93 17.10
C TYR A 53 4.34 2.35 16.75
N GLU A 54 4.88 2.94 15.67
CA GLU A 54 4.50 4.29 15.23
C GLU A 54 3.06 4.35 14.67
N MET A 55 2.63 3.30 13.96
CA MET A 55 1.26 3.17 13.44
C MET A 55 0.23 3.23 14.58
N VAL A 56 0.46 2.47 15.66
CA VAL A 56 -0.47 2.43 16.80
C VAL A 56 -0.41 3.70 17.64
N ASN A 57 0.78 4.30 17.81
CA ASN A 57 0.98 5.33 18.84
C ASN A 57 1.05 6.77 18.30
N ALA A 58 0.76 6.98 17.00
CA ALA A 58 0.70 8.28 16.33
C ALA A 58 1.83 9.21 16.78
N THR A 59 3.09 8.73 16.70
CA THR A 59 4.31 9.40 17.19
C THR A 59 4.64 10.71 16.44
N GLY A 60 3.80 11.09 15.47
CA GLY A 60 3.77 12.34 14.72
C GLY A 60 2.86 12.17 13.50
N GLN A 61 2.36 13.27 12.91
CA GLN A 61 1.68 13.20 11.62
C GLN A 61 2.65 12.59 10.61
N GLN A 62 2.30 11.42 10.06
CA GLN A 62 3.04 10.72 9.00
C GLN A 62 4.38 10.04 9.40
N ALA A 63 4.71 9.90 10.69
CA ALA A 63 5.94 9.22 11.13
C ALA A 63 6.07 7.81 10.53
N TRP A 64 5.00 7.03 10.61
CA TRP A 64 4.93 5.67 10.07
C TRP A 64 5.13 5.61 8.53
N MET A 65 4.77 6.66 7.78
CA MET A 65 5.01 6.70 6.32
C MET A 65 6.49 6.91 6.01
N LEU A 66 7.19 7.76 6.78
CA LEU A 66 8.63 7.91 6.66
C LEU A 66 9.35 6.61 7.03
N HIS A 67 8.89 5.93 8.08
CA HIS A 67 9.48 4.67 8.51
C HIS A 67 9.21 3.53 7.54
N SER A 68 8.01 3.47 6.94
CA SER A 68 7.67 2.54 5.86
C SER A 68 8.66 2.62 4.69
N ARG A 69 9.14 3.84 4.36
CA ARG A 69 10.19 4.02 3.34
C ARG A 69 11.54 3.47 3.79
N GLY A 70 11.90 3.63 5.06
CA GLY A 70 13.09 3.00 5.63
C GLY A 70 13.05 1.48 5.50
N VAL A 71 11.89 0.87 5.80
CA VAL A 71 11.67 -0.57 5.60
C VAL A 71 11.77 -0.94 4.12
N ALA A 72 11.15 -0.18 3.22
CA ALA A 72 11.26 -0.40 1.78
C ALA A 72 12.72 -0.36 1.29
N CYS A 73 13.51 0.60 1.75
CA CYS A 73 14.94 0.68 1.43
C CYS A 73 15.72 -0.56 1.94
N LEU A 74 15.39 -1.07 3.12
CA LEU A 74 16.00 -2.30 3.64
C LEU A 74 15.65 -3.54 2.80
N LEU A 75 14.40 -3.66 2.37
CA LEU A 75 13.98 -4.77 1.48
C LEU A 75 14.76 -4.72 0.16
N VAL A 76 14.86 -3.53 -0.46
CA VAL A 76 15.63 -3.35 -1.70
C VAL A 76 17.12 -3.63 -1.47
N LEU A 77 17.71 -3.14 -0.37
CA LEU A 77 19.12 -3.36 -0.05
C LEU A 77 19.46 -4.86 0.11
N ARG A 78 18.54 -5.62 0.69
CA ARG A 78 18.68 -7.07 0.89
C ARG A 78 18.47 -7.86 -0.40
N GLY A 79 17.71 -7.30 -1.35
CA GLY A 79 17.37 -7.92 -2.63
C GLY A 79 16.28 -8.98 -2.50
N ALA A 80 15.55 -9.22 -3.61
CA ALA A 80 14.39 -10.13 -3.63
C ALA A 80 14.71 -11.54 -3.09
N GLN A 81 15.88 -12.09 -3.42
CA GLN A 81 16.25 -13.45 -3.01
C GLN A 81 16.31 -13.65 -1.48
N ALA A 82 16.66 -12.60 -0.74
CA ALA A 82 16.66 -12.64 0.74
C ALA A 82 15.24 -12.73 1.34
N HIS A 83 14.21 -12.67 0.49
CA HIS A 83 12.79 -12.74 0.84
C HIS A 83 12.07 -13.91 0.17
N ALA A 84 12.79 -14.80 -0.50
CA ALA A 84 12.20 -15.98 -1.14
C ALA A 84 11.59 -16.95 -0.10
N THR A 85 12.28 -17.16 1.03
CA THR A 85 11.88 -18.11 2.08
C THR A 85 12.18 -17.58 3.49
N GLY A 86 11.76 -18.32 4.53
CA GLY A 86 12.17 -18.07 5.91
C GLY A 86 11.62 -16.76 6.52
N LEU A 87 12.34 -16.23 7.51
CA LEU A 87 11.91 -15.06 8.27
C LEU A 87 11.88 -13.79 7.40
N GLY A 88 12.88 -13.60 6.53
CA GLY A 88 12.89 -12.51 5.55
C GLY A 88 11.61 -12.46 4.68
N ARG A 89 11.10 -13.62 4.23
CA ARG A 89 9.81 -13.73 3.53
C ARG A 89 8.65 -13.28 4.42
N THR A 90 8.53 -13.87 5.61
CA THR A 90 7.45 -13.55 6.56
C THR A 90 7.37 -12.05 6.86
N LEU A 91 8.53 -11.43 7.09
CA LEU A 91 8.65 -10.00 7.33
C LEU A 91 8.17 -9.17 6.13
N MET A 92 8.62 -9.50 4.92
CA MET A 92 8.15 -8.83 3.70
C MET A 92 6.63 -8.97 3.53
N LEU A 93 6.08 -10.18 3.66
CA LEU A 93 4.64 -10.45 3.52
C LEU A 93 3.80 -9.66 4.51
N SER A 94 4.30 -9.46 5.74
CA SER A 94 3.59 -8.72 6.80
C SER A 94 3.50 -7.21 6.57
N PHE A 95 4.41 -6.65 5.76
CA PHE A 95 4.58 -5.19 5.65
C PHE A 95 4.28 -4.64 4.25
N ARG A 96 4.31 -5.50 3.22
CA ARG A 96 4.19 -5.12 1.81
C ARG A 96 2.94 -4.29 1.47
N GLY A 97 1.82 -4.46 2.18
CA GLY A 97 0.61 -3.63 1.99
C GLY A 97 0.86 -2.14 2.24
N PHE A 98 1.62 -1.79 3.28
CA PHE A 98 1.97 -0.41 3.60
C PHE A 98 2.88 0.24 2.55
N ILE A 99 3.73 -0.57 1.89
CA ILE A 99 4.63 -0.11 0.82
C ILE A 99 3.82 0.25 -0.43
N VAL A 100 2.88 -0.62 -0.82
CA VAL A 100 1.99 -0.33 -1.95
C VAL A 100 1.14 0.91 -1.66
N PHE A 101 0.62 1.03 -0.44
CA PHE A 101 -0.14 2.20 -0.01
C PHE A 101 0.66 3.51 -0.12
N ASP A 102 1.89 3.57 0.44
CA ASP A 102 2.75 4.78 0.33
C ASP A 102 3.06 5.13 -1.14
N ALA A 103 3.28 4.12 -2.00
CA ALA A 103 3.49 4.33 -3.43
C ALA A 103 2.24 4.89 -4.14
N LEU A 104 1.03 4.38 -3.83
CA LEU A 104 -0.24 4.91 -4.36
C LEU A 104 -0.46 6.37 -3.94
N MET A 105 -0.21 6.68 -2.67
CA MET A 105 -0.39 8.03 -2.12
C MET A 105 0.48 9.06 -2.83
N LYS A 106 1.72 8.70 -3.16
CA LYS A 106 2.62 9.56 -3.94
C LYS A 106 2.34 9.53 -5.44
N GLY A 107 1.76 8.45 -5.94
CA GLY A 107 1.66 8.16 -7.37
C GLY A 107 3.02 7.91 -7.99
N GLU A 108 3.84 7.12 -7.30
CA GLU A 108 5.16 6.65 -7.76
C GLU A 108 5.11 5.13 -7.98
N ARG A 109 6.07 4.58 -8.74
CA ARG A 109 6.17 3.13 -8.92
C ARG A 109 6.50 2.44 -7.59
N CYS A 110 5.95 1.25 -7.40
CA CYS A 110 6.33 0.38 -6.28
C CYS A 110 7.41 -0.60 -6.74
N PHE A 111 8.52 -0.73 -5.99
CA PHE A 111 9.60 -1.64 -6.37
C PHE A 111 9.17 -3.11 -6.42
N LEU A 112 8.14 -3.48 -5.62
CA LEU A 112 7.55 -4.83 -5.59
C LEU A 112 6.86 -5.22 -6.92
N GLU A 113 6.67 -4.26 -7.83
CA GLU A 113 6.19 -4.52 -9.19
C GLU A 113 7.27 -5.14 -10.10
N ALA A 114 8.54 -5.08 -9.71
CA ALA A 114 9.64 -5.58 -10.52
C ALA A 114 9.63 -7.11 -10.60
N GLN A 115 10.08 -7.62 -11.75
CA GLN A 115 10.04 -9.04 -12.10
C GLN A 115 10.77 -9.94 -11.08
N GLU A 116 11.90 -9.48 -10.54
CA GLU A 116 12.68 -10.20 -9.52
C GLU A 116 11.85 -10.54 -8.26
N TRP A 117 10.87 -9.71 -7.90
CA TRP A 117 9.98 -9.96 -6.74
C TRP A 117 8.85 -10.93 -7.06
N ARG A 118 8.54 -11.13 -8.34
CA ARG A 118 7.62 -12.18 -8.80
C ARG A 118 8.30 -13.54 -8.82
N GLU A 119 9.56 -13.57 -9.25
CA GLU A 119 10.32 -14.80 -9.49
C GLU A 119 10.61 -15.60 -8.21
N ILE A 120 10.59 -14.94 -7.05
CA ILE A 120 10.75 -15.58 -5.75
C ILE A 120 9.46 -16.23 -5.20
N ILE A 121 8.29 -16.00 -5.82
CA ILE A 121 7.02 -16.57 -5.34
C ILE A 121 7.04 -18.11 -5.41
N PRO A 122 7.42 -18.76 -6.52
CA PRO A 122 7.46 -20.22 -6.61
C PRO A 122 8.40 -20.87 -5.59
N GLU A 123 9.56 -20.25 -5.29
CA GLU A 123 10.50 -20.77 -4.29
C GLU A 123 9.87 -20.80 -2.89
N GLY A 124 9.13 -19.76 -2.54
CA GLY A 124 8.39 -19.71 -1.28
C GLY A 124 7.31 -20.78 -1.19
N VAL A 125 6.53 -20.95 -2.25
CA VAL A 125 5.47 -21.98 -2.35
C VAL A 125 6.08 -23.39 -2.22
N GLN A 126 7.18 -23.66 -2.92
CA GLN A 126 7.87 -24.96 -2.85
C GLN A 126 8.43 -25.26 -1.45
N GLU A 127 8.95 -24.24 -0.75
CA GLU A 127 9.42 -24.42 0.62
C GLU A 127 8.26 -24.68 1.59
N GLU A 128 7.11 -24.02 1.41
CA GLU A 128 5.88 -24.31 2.17
C GLU A 128 5.38 -25.73 1.89
N GLU A 129 5.38 -26.19 0.64
CA GLU A 129 5.07 -27.59 0.28
C GLU A 129 6.00 -28.57 0.98
N ARG A 130 7.31 -28.33 0.93
CA ARG A 130 8.32 -29.18 1.59
C ARG A 130 8.11 -29.27 3.11
N ARG A 131 7.57 -28.21 3.72
CA ARG A 131 7.22 -28.15 5.15
C ARG A 131 5.83 -28.72 5.47
N GLY A 132 5.05 -29.11 4.46
CA GLY A 132 3.65 -29.50 4.64
C GLY A 132 2.75 -28.34 5.06
N GLN A 133 3.14 -27.10 4.74
CA GLN A 133 2.47 -25.84 5.08
C GLN A 133 1.81 -25.16 3.89
N ALA A 134 1.88 -25.76 2.69
CA ALA A 134 1.33 -25.18 1.48
C ALA A 134 -0.15 -24.80 1.61
N SER A 135 -0.49 -23.66 1.03
CA SER A 135 -1.85 -23.16 0.96
C SER A 135 -2.11 -22.58 -0.42
N ARG A 136 -3.06 -23.15 -1.17
CA ARG A 136 -3.45 -22.61 -2.47
C ARG A 136 -4.06 -21.20 -2.34
N LEU A 137 -4.75 -20.94 -1.23
CA LEU A 137 -5.21 -19.60 -0.89
C LEU A 137 -4.03 -18.62 -0.73
N GLY A 138 -3.01 -19.00 0.04
CA GLY A 138 -1.80 -18.19 0.25
C GLY A 138 -1.09 -17.85 -1.06
N GLU A 139 -0.89 -18.86 -1.91
CA GLU A 139 -0.27 -18.68 -3.24
C GLU A 139 -1.06 -17.69 -4.11
N LEU A 140 -2.39 -17.84 -4.20
CA LEU A 140 -3.23 -16.93 -5.00
C LEU A 140 -3.18 -15.49 -4.49
N ILE A 141 -3.14 -15.31 -3.16
CA ILE A 141 -3.01 -13.99 -2.52
C ILE A 141 -1.67 -13.36 -2.90
N GLU A 142 -0.59 -14.13 -2.97
CA GLU A 142 0.71 -13.59 -3.38
C GLU A 142 0.75 -13.16 -4.84
N TYR A 143 0.17 -13.95 -5.75
CA TYR A 143 0.05 -13.54 -7.16
C TYR A 143 -0.85 -12.31 -7.33
N ALA A 144 -1.97 -12.24 -6.60
CA ALA A 144 -2.84 -11.06 -6.60
C ALA A 144 -2.10 -9.82 -6.08
N PHE A 145 -1.32 -9.97 -5.00
CA PHE A 145 -0.52 -8.89 -4.45
C PHE A 145 0.48 -8.36 -5.48
N HIS A 146 1.18 -9.25 -6.20
CA HIS A 146 2.14 -8.83 -7.22
C HIS A 146 1.46 -8.03 -8.34
N GLU A 147 0.27 -8.44 -8.78
CA GLU A 147 -0.51 -7.66 -9.77
C GLU A 147 -0.94 -6.29 -9.20
N ILE A 148 -1.36 -6.23 -7.93
CA ILE A 148 -1.69 -4.97 -7.24
C ILE A 148 -0.47 -4.04 -7.11
N ALA A 149 0.74 -4.57 -6.93
CA ALA A 149 1.96 -3.77 -6.84
C ALA A 149 2.24 -2.94 -8.13
N HIS A 150 1.64 -3.29 -9.28
CA HIS A 150 1.69 -2.48 -10.49
C HIS A 150 0.77 -1.25 -10.49
N CYS A 151 -0.28 -1.23 -9.65
CA CYS A 151 -1.27 -0.15 -9.61
C CYS A 151 -0.64 1.26 -9.42
N PRO A 152 0.31 1.47 -8.48
CA PRO A 152 1.04 2.74 -8.37
C PRO A 152 1.75 3.16 -9.66
N GLY A 153 2.40 2.23 -10.36
CA GLY A 153 3.07 2.51 -11.63
C GLY A 153 2.09 2.90 -12.74
N PHE A 154 0.96 2.21 -12.85
CA PHE A 154 -0.09 2.57 -13.81
C PHE A 154 -0.71 3.95 -13.52
N LEU A 155 -0.84 4.33 -12.25
CA LEU A 155 -1.27 5.66 -11.85
C LEU A 155 -0.28 6.72 -12.33
N ALA A 156 1.00 6.53 -12.06
CA ALA A 156 2.07 7.43 -12.47
C ALA A 156 2.10 7.63 -14.00
N GLU A 157 2.08 6.53 -14.75
CA GLU A 157 2.06 6.55 -16.22
C GLU A 157 0.79 7.22 -16.77
N THR A 158 -0.38 6.96 -16.17
CA THR A 158 -1.64 7.58 -16.56
C THR A 158 -1.61 9.09 -16.32
N ARG A 159 -1.12 9.55 -15.16
CA ARG A 159 -0.96 10.97 -14.83
C ARG A 159 -0.04 11.67 -15.84
N ALA A 160 1.13 11.08 -16.12
CA ALA A 160 2.08 11.61 -17.08
C ALA A 160 1.47 11.73 -18.49
N MET A 161 0.72 10.72 -18.93
CA MET A 161 0.06 10.73 -20.23
C MET A 161 -1.10 11.73 -20.33
N VAL A 162 -1.82 11.97 -19.25
CA VAL A 162 -2.86 13.01 -19.20
C VAL A 162 -2.23 14.40 -19.25
N ALA A 163 -1.13 14.63 -18.53
CA ALA A 163 -0.42 15.90 -18.48
C ALA A 163 0.32 16.24 -19.80
N SER A 164 0.87 15.24 -20.50
CA SER A 164 1.67 15.47 -21.70
C SER A 164 0.83 15.83 -22.94
N THR A 165 1.06 17.01 -23.54
CA THR A 165 0.39 17.48 -24.77
C THR A 165 0.74 16.63 -26.01
N HIS A 166 1.90 15.96 -26.01
CA HIS A 166 2.41 15.16 -27.13
C HIS A 166 2.30 13.65 -26.92
N ALA A 167 1.56 13.18 -25.91
CA ALA A 167 1.49 11.74 -25.60
C ALA A 167 1.16 10.87 -26.83
N SER A 168 2.04 9.89 -27.10
CA SER A 168 1.95 8.98 -28.24
C SER A 168 0.69 8.11 -28.15
N LYS A 169 0.06 7.86 -29.31
CA LYS A 169 -1.06 6.90 -29.40
C LYS A 169 -0.59 5.48 -29.08
N THR A 170 0.64 5.13 -29.46
CA THR A 170 1.24 3.81 -29.23
C THR A 170 1.46 3.58 -27.74
N ASP A 171 2.07 4.54 -27.03
CA ASP A 171 2.32 4.43 -25.59
C ASP A 171 1.01 4.31 -24.82
N ARG A 172 -0.04 5.01 -25.26
CA ARG A 172 -1.39 4.87 -24.70
C ARG A 172 -1.94 3.47 -24.88
N ALA A 173 -1.88 2.94 -26.10
CA ALA A 173 -2.38 1.60 -26.39
C ALA A 173 -1.62 0.54 -25.57
N HIS A 174 -0.30 0.71 -25.43
CA HIS A 174 0.54 -0.17 -24.62
C HIS A 174 0.19 -0.10 -23.12
N LEU A 175 0.00 1.09 -22.55
CA LEU A 175 -0.45 1.24 -21.17
C LEU A 175 -1.85 0.65 -20.96
N THR A 176 -2.79 0.93 -21.87
CA THR A 176 -4.15 0.37 -21.82
C THR A 176 -4.12 -1.17 -21.84
N ARG A 177 -3.29 -1.77 -22.71
CA ARG A 177 -3.10 -3.23 -22.77
C ARG A 177 -2.64 -3.78 -21.42
N ARG A 178 -1.57 -3.23 -20.86
CA ARG A 178 -1.01 -3.67 -19.56
C ARG A 178 -2.00 -3.56 -18.41
N ILE A 179 -2.77 -2.46 -18.36
CA ILE A 179 -3.83 -2.29 -17.34
C ILE A 179 -4.95 -3.32 -17.51
N MET A 180 -5.37 -3.60 -18.76
CA MET A 180 -6.39 -4.62 -19.04
C MET A 180 -5.90 -6.03 -18.68
N ASP A 181 -4.66 -6.37 -19.03
CA ASP A 181 -4.07 -7.68 -18.73
C ASP A 181 -3.95 -7.89 -17.20
N CYS A 182 -3.50 -6.88 -16.46
CA CYS A 182 -3.44 -6.92 -14.99
C CYS A 182 -4.83 -7.09 -14.36
N ARG A 183 -5.82 -6.30 -14.81
CA ARG A 183 -7.21 -6.40 -14.33
C ARG A 183 -7.79 -7.80 -14.58
N GLN A 184 -7.53 -8.38 -15.75
CA GLN A 184 -8.02 -9.71 -16.11
C GLN A 184 -7.47 -10.78 -15.16
N LYS A 185 -6.16 -10.78 -14.90
CA LYS A 185 -5.55 -11.72 -13.94
C LYS A 185 -6.12 -11.56 -12.53
N LEU A 186 -6.32 -10.33 -12.06
CA LEU A 186 -6.94 -10.07 -10.76
C LEU A 186 -8.37 -10.63 -10.70
N SER A 187 -9.17 -10.48 -11.76
CA SER A 187 -10.51 -11.04 -11.83
C SER A 187 -10.51 -12.58 -11.82
N GLU A 188 -9.57 -13.21 -12.52
CA GLU A 188 -9.41 -14.68 -12.52
C GLU A 188 -9.04 -15.22 -11.13
N ILE A 189 -8.12 -14.53 -10.45
CA ILE A 189 -7.72 -14.88 -9.08
C ILE A 189 -8.89 -14.66 -8.12
N GLN A 190 -9.60 -13.53 -8.21
CA GLN A 190 -10.76 -13.23 -7.38
C GLN A 190 -11.83 -14.32 -7.49
N LEU A 191 -12.17 -14.71 -8.72
CA LEU A 191 -13.14 -15.76 -8.98
C LEU A 191 -12.68 -17.10 -8.36
N THR A 192 -11.41 -17.47 -8.57
CA THR A 192 -10.84 -18.71 -8.03
C THR A 192 -10.94 -18.76 -6.50
N ILE A 193 -10.58 -17.67 -5.82
CA ILE A 193 -10.68 -17.56 -4.35
C ILE A 193 -12.14 -17.68 -3.91
N LEU A 194 -13.07 -16.95 -4.53
CA LEU A 194 -14.50 -16.99 -4.20
C LEU A 194 -15.09 -18.38 -4.36
N THR A 195 -14.78 -19.08 -5.45
CA THR A 195 -15.31 -20.41 -5.70
C THR A 195 -14.81 -21.42 -4.68
N HIS A 196 -13.51 -21.43 -4.35
CA HIS A 196 -12.93 -22.44 -3.47
C HIS A 196 -13.18 -22.17 -1.98
N LEU A 197 -13.34 -20.91 -1.56
CA LEU A 197 -13.72 -20.61 -0.18
C LEU A 197 -15.16 -21.07 0.16
N ASN A 198 -16.01 -21.20 -0.86
CA ASN A 198 -17.40 -21.64 -0.73
C ASN A 198 -17.62 -23.12 -1.12
N SER A 199 -16.55 -23.88 -1.41
CA SER A 199 -16.67 -25.27 -1.84
C SER A 199 -16.57 -26.27 -0.68
N ASP A 200 -17.05 -27.49 -0.90
CA ASP A 200 -16.94 -28.59 0.06
C ASP A 200 -15.48 -29.03 0.30
N ASN A 201 -14.58 -28.82 -0.68
CA ASN A 201 -13.14 -29.12 -0.61
C ASN A 201 -12.30 -27.97 -0.05
N ARG A 202 -12.92 -27.06 0.71
CA ARG A 202 -12.26 -25.89 1.30
C ARG A 202 -11.01 -26.24 2.12
N GLY A 203 -10.98 -27.40 2.78
CA GLY A 203 -9.84 -27.83 3.61
C GLY A 203 -8.52 -27.94 2.84
N GLU A 204 -8.55 -28.54 1.65
CA GLU A 204 -7.38 -28.66 0.77
C GLU A 204 -6.93 -27.29 0.26
N PHE A 205 -7.89 -26.40 -0.04
CA PHE A 205 -7.62 -25.07 -0.55
C PHE A 205 -6.93 -24.14 0.47
N ILE A 206 -7.37 -24.18 1.73
CA ILE A 206 -6.78 -23.36 2.80
C ILE A 206 -5.50 -23.99 3.37
N GLY A 207 -5.32 -25.30 3.22
CA GLY A 207 -4.16 -26.02 3.73
C GLY A 207 -4.04 -25.93 5.24
N MET A 208 -2.87 -25.52 5.73
CA MET A 208 -2.60 -25.39 7.17
C MET A 208 -3.15 -24.10 7.81
N ILE A 209 -3.74 -23.20 7.01
CA ILE A 209 -4.39 -22.00 7.54
C ILE A 209 -5.67 -22.42 8.28
N THR A 210 -5.83 -21.97 9.52
CA THR A 210 -7.05 -22.24 10.27
C THR A 210 -8.27 -21.67 9.55
N ALA A 211 -9.44 -22.31 9.66
CA ALA A 211 -10.64 -21.84 8.97
C ALA A 211 -10.99 -20.39 9.31
N ALA A 212 -10.79 -19.97 10.57
CA ALA A 212 -10.99 -18.59 11.00
C ALA A 212 -10.00 -17.63 10.31
N ALA A 213 -8.70 -17.93 10.34
CA ALA A 213 -7.69 -17.10 9.68
C ALA A 213 -7.91 -17.05 8.16
N ALA A 214 -8.31 -18.15 7.54
CA ALA A 214 -8.62 -18.21 6.11
C ALA A 214 -9.83 -17.35 5.73
N ASN A 215 -10.86 -17.27 6.58
CA ASN A 215 -11.99 -16.37 6.36
C ASN A 215 -11.55 -14.90 6.41
N THR A 216 -10.78 -14.53 7.43
CA THR A 216 -10.29 -13.17 7.61
C THR A 216 -9.36 -12.78 6.46
N LEU A 217 -8.35 -13.61 6.19
CA LEU A 217 -7.37 -13.38 5.14
C LEU A 217 -8.02 -13.36 3.75
N GLY A 218 -8.88 -14.33 3.45
CA GLY A 218 -9.63 -14.41 2.20
C GLY A 218 -10.56 -13.22 2.00
N GLY A 219 -11.29 -12.82 3.04
CA GLY A 219 -12.22 -11.68 3.01
C GLY A 219 -11.52 -10.36 2.67
N PHE A 220 -10.48 -9.99 3.42
CA PHE A 220 -9.71 -8.77 3.15
C PHE A 220 -8.95 -8.82 1.83
N SER A 221 -8.43 -9.99 1.43
CA SER A 221 -7.78 -10.14 0.13
C SER A 221 -8.77 -9.93 -1.01
N LEU A 222 -9.99 -10.46 -0.91
CA LEU A 222 -11.04 -10.24 -1.91
C LEU A 222 -11.48 -8.77 -1.99
N GLU A 223 -11.54 -8.08 -0.86
CA GLU A 223 -11.77 -6.64 -0.79
C GLU A 223 -10.67 -5.88 -1.53
N GLY A 224 -9.40 -6.14 -1.18
CA GLY A 224 -8.24 -5.50 -1.81
C GLY A 224 -8.17 -5.75 -3.33
N ILE A 225 -8.43 -6.98 -3.77
CA ILE A 225 -8.53 -7.34 -5.20
C ILE A 225 -9.67 -6.58 -5.88
N GLY A 226 -10.85 -6.51 -5.25
CA GLY A 226 -11.99 -5.77 -5.77
C GLY A 226 -11.72 -4.27 -5.93
N SER A 227 -11.08 -3.65 -4.94
CA SER A 227 -10.63 -2.26 -5.00
C SER A 227 -9.57 -2.06 -6.08
N GLY A 228 -8.63 -3.00 -6.23
CA GLY A 228 -7.64 -3.01 -7.32
C GLY A 228 -8.27 -3.02 -8.70
N ILE A 229 -9.22 -3.93 -8.95
CA ILE A 229 -9.96 -4.02 -10.21
C ILE A 229 -10.71 -2.70 -10.50
N SER A 230 -11.39 -2.14 -9.50
CA SER A 230 -12.13 -0.88 -9.62
C SER A 230 -11.22 0.29 -9.94
N PHE A 231 -10.05 0.36 -9.28
CA PHE A 231 -9.03 1.35 -9.53
C PHE A 231 -8.49 1.28 -10.97
N LEU A 232 -8.13 0.09 -11.45
CA LEU A 232 -7.68 -0.13 -12.83
C LEU A 232 -8.76 0.29 -13.85
N GLN A 233 -10.05 0.01 -13.55
CA GLN A 233 -11.17 0.43 -14.37
C GLN A 233 -11.30 1.97 -14.46
N GLN A 234 -11.07 2.67 -13.35
CA GLN A 234 -11.06 4.14 -13.33
C GLN A 234 -9.91 4.69 -14.19
N LEU A 235 -8.71 4.11 -14.12
CA LEU A 235 -7.58 4.51 -14.97
C LEU A 235 -7.91 4.33 -16.46
N LEU A 236 -8.50 3.20 -16.85
CA LEU A 236 -8.92 2.97 -18.24
C LEU A 236 -9.96 3.98 -18.72
N THR A 237 -10.88 4.36 -17.85
CA THR A 237 -11.89 5.39 -18.13
C THR A 237 -11.21 6.74 -18.39
N VAL A 238 -10.28 7.15 -17.52
CA VAL A 238 -9.50 8.39 -17.67
C VAL A 238 -8.71 8.40 -18.99
N LEU A 239 -8.04 7.29 -19.33
CA LEU A 239 -7.27 7.17 -20.57
C LEU A 239 -8.13 7.31 -21.82
N THR A 240 -9.32 6.71 -21.81
CA THR A 240 -10.30 6.77 -22.90
C THR A 240 -10.87 8.19 -23.04
N SER A 241 -11.34 8.78 -21.94
CA SER A 241 -11.88 10.15 -21.96
C SER A 241 -10.85 11.20 -22.37
N ASN A 242 -9.57 11.03 -21.99
CA ASN A 242 -8.49 11.91 -22.44
C ASN A 242 -8.23 11.76 -23.96
N ALA A 243 -8.29 10.54 -24.50
CA ALA A 243 -8.14 10.31 -25.94
C ALA A 243 -9.27 10.98 -26.75
N SER A 244 -10.51 10.81 -26.32
CA SER A 244 -11.69 11.42 -26.96
C SER A 244 -11.62 12.96 -26.95
N ARG A 245 -11.23 13.57 -25.82
CA ARG A 245 -11.05 15.03 -25.70
C ARG A 245 -9.99 15.57 -26.66
N ARG A 246 -8.87 14.86 -26.83
CA ARG A 246 -7.79 15.26 -27.76
C ARG A 246 -8.18 15.09 -29.22
N HIS A 247 -8.98 14.07 -29.54
CA HIS A 247 -9.51 13.89 -30.88
C HIS A 247 -10.48 15.03 -31.26
N ALA A 248 -11.39 15.38 -30.36
CA ALA A 248 -12.36 16.45 -30.57
C ALA A 248 -11.69 17.83 -30.74
N SER A 249 -10.68 18.14 -29.93
CA SER A 249 -9.92 19.40 -30.04
C SER A 249 -9.12 19.51 -31.34
N ARG A 250 -8.48 18.42 -31.80
CA ARG A 250 -7.78 18.41 -33.10
C ARG A 250 -8.71 18.56 -34.29
N GLN A 251 -9.94 18.04 -34.21
CA GLN A 251 -10.94 18.19 -35.29
C GLN A 251 -11.60 19.58 -35.33
N ARG A 252 -11.43 20.43 -34.31
CA ARG A 252 -11.95 21.80 -34.28
C ARG A 252 -10.87 22.81 -33.89
N PRO A 253 -9.91 23.14 -34.78
CA PRO A 253 -8.78 24.01 -34.46
C PRO A 253 -9.16 25.46 -34.13
N TRP A 254 -10.30 25.94 -34.65
CA TRP A 254 -10.74 27.34 -34.55
C TRP A 254 -11.70 27.59 -33.39
N ALA A 255 -12.07 26.57 -32.62
CA ALA A 255 -12.76 26.75 -31.36
C ALA A 255 -11.77 27.23 -30.28
N THR A 256 -11.06 28.32 -30.56
CA THR A 256 -10.51 29.19 -29.53
C THR A 256 -11.72 29.73 -28.81
N VAL A 257 -12.10 29.06 -27.72
CA VAL A 257 -13.07 29.60 -26.78
C VAL A 257 -12.43 30.91 -26.32
N ALA A 258 -12.97 32.04 -26.80
CA ALA A 258 -12.67 33.35 -26.24
C ALA A 258 -12.81 33.21 -24.72
N PRO A 259 -11.90 33.77 -23.91
CA PRO A 259 -11.98 33.65 -22.47
C PRO A 259 -13.29 34.31 -22.01
N TYR A 260 -14.34 33.51 -21.85
CA TYR A 260 -15.58 33.98 -21.25
C TYR A 260 -15.24 34.36 -19.81
N PRO A 261 -15.67 35.55 -19.34
CA PRO A 261 -15.31 36.08 -18.03
C PRO A 261 -16.14 35.44 -16.92
N PHE A 262 -16.23 34.11 -16.90
CA PHE A 262 -16.75 33.39 -15.75
C PHE A 262 -15.56 32.94 -14.91
N GLN A 263 -15.23 33.76 -13.92
CA GLN A 263 -14.40 33.34 -12.80
C GLN A 263 -15.05 32.10 -12.20
N VAL A 264 -14.52 30.92 -12.52
CA VAL A 264 -14.81 29.72 -11.74
C VAL A 264 -14.21 30.01 -10.38
N ASN A 265 -15.08 30.34 -9.43
CA ASN A 265 -14.72 30.38 -8.03
C ASN A 265 -14.46 28.92 -7.62
N VAL A 266 -13.22 28.48 -7.82
CA VAL A 266 -12.75 27.18 -7.35
C VAL A 266 -12.92 27.21 -5.84
N PRO A 267 -13.77 26.36 -5.24
CA PRO A 267 -13.79 26.25 -3.78
C PRO A 267 -12.38 25.85 -3.37
N ALA A 268 -11.73 26.68 -2.57
CA ALA A 268 -10.34 26.54 -2.17
C ALA A 268 -10.15 25.31 -1.27
N PHE A 269 -10.21 24.12 -1.86
CA PHE A 269 -9.71 22.91 -1.23
C PHE A 269 -8.32 22.64 -1.79
N ILE A 270 -7.36 22.76 -0.88
CA ILE A 270 -5.91 22.58 -1.05
C ILE A 270 -5.21 23.80 -1.68
N ASN A 271 -5.20 24.91 -0.93
CA ASN A 271 -4.20 25.94 -1.11
C ASN A 271 -2.86 25.45 -0.52
N ALA A 272 -1.90 25.10 -1.38
CA ALA A 272 -0.56 24.66 -0.97
C ALA A 272 0.17 25.69 -0.10
N GLN A 273 -0.13 26.99 -0.23
CA GLN A 273 0.40 28.04 0.65
C GLN A 273 -0.31 28.09 2.01
N ALA A 274 -1.57 27.65 2.12
CA ALA A 274 -2.25 27.51 3.41
C ALA A 274 -1.70 26.33 4.21
N VAL A 275 -1.32 25.23 3.54
CA VAL A 275 -0.64 24.08 4.15
C VAL A 275 0.78 24.46 4.58
N ALA A 276 1.54 25.18 3.74
CA ALA A 276 2.86 25.67 4.11
C ALA A 276 2.83 26.68 5.27
N LYS A 277 1.78 27.51 5.35
CA LYS A 277 1.58 28.46 6.44
C LYS A 277 1.09 27.78 7.73
N ALA A 278 0.23 26.77 7.64
CA ALA A 278 -0.19 25.97 8.80
C ALA A 278 0.96 25.16 9.43
N ILE A 279 1.93 24.73 8.62
CA ILE A 279 3.17 24.10 9.09
C ILE A 279 4.08 25.11 9.81
N ALA A 280 4.05 26.39 9.41
CA ALA A 280 4.80 27.46 10.06
C ALA A 280 4.13 27.98 11.34
N ASP A 281 2.80 28.04 11.37
CA ASP A 281 2.01 28.63 12.46
C ASP A 281 1.61 27.61 13.56
N GLY A 282 2.05 26.35 13.44
CA GLY A 282 1.76 25.23 14.36
C GLY A 282 2.40 25.32 15.76
N LYS A 283 2.55 26.52 16.34
CA LYS A 283 2.77 26.71 17.77
C LYS A 283 1.52 27.34 18.40
N HIS A 284 0.80 26.50 19.13
CA HIS A 284 -0.31 26.79 20.05
C HIS A 284 -1.65 27.18 19.41
N THR A 285 -2.67 26.33 19.58
CA THR A 285 -3.94 26.70 20.26
C THR A 285 -4.82 25.46 20.45
N HIS A 286 -5.36 25.31 21.66
CA HIS A 286 -6.39 24.33 22.02
C HIS A 286 -7.77 24.78 21.51
N GLN A 287 -8.56 23.86 20.93
CA GLN A 287 -10.00 24.04 20.78
C GLN A 287 -10.74 22.69 20.91
N PRO A 288 -11.95 22.64 21.53
CA PRO A 288 -12.50 21.43 22.13
C PRO A 288 -13.34 20.60 21.14
N PRO A 289 -13.60 19.30 21.42
CA PRO A 289 -14.20 18.41 20.44
C PRO A 289 -15.74 18.50 20.44
N GLY A 290 -16.30 18.67 19.24
CA GLY A 290 -17.66 18.24 18.93
C GLY A 290 -17.68 16.74 18.58
N PRO A 291 -18.85 16.09 18.59
CA PRO A 291 -18.95 14.63 18.57
C PRO A 291 -18.65 14.11 17.16
N GLN A 292 -17.58 13.33 17.02
CA GLN A 292 -17.29 12.54 15.83
C GLN A 292 -17.18 11.07 16.22
N THR A 293 -17.85 10.22 15.45
CA THR A 293 -17.89 8.77 15.60
C THR A 293 -16.50 8.20 15.33
N ILE A 294 -15.74 7.88 16.38
CA ILE A 294 -14.37 7.38 16.29
C ILE A 294 -14.40 5.93 15.79
N GLN A 295 -14.05 5.69 14.53
CA GLN A 295 -13.53 4.38 14.10
C GLN A 295 -12.20 4.14 14.83
N ARG A 296 -12.02 2.96 15.44
CA ARG A 296 -10.78 2.65 16.16
C ARG A 296 -9.59 2.65 15.18
N PRO A 297 -8.51 3.42 15.43
CA PRO A 297 -7.31 3.48 14.60
C PRO A 297 -6.72 2.10 14.25
N ASP A 298 -6.82 1.15 15.18
CA ASP A 298 -6.30 -0.21 15.05
C ASP A 298 -6.86 -0.96 13.82
N THR A 299 -8.13 -0.73 13.48
CA THR A 299 -8.77 -1.43 12.34
C THR A 299 -8.31 -0.93 10.97
N TRP A 300 -7.78 0.30 10.88
CA TRP A 300 -7.37 0.87 9.60
C TRP A 300 -6.05 0.25 9.12
N PHE A 301 -5.05 0.14 10.00
CA PHE A 301 -3.75 -0.46 9.65
C PHE A 301 -3.89 -1.95 9.29
N ASP A 302 -4.76 -2.67 10.01
CA ASP A 302 -5.09 -4.06 9.68
C ASP A 302 -5.69 -4.16 8.27
N ARG A 303 -6.63 -3.26 7.93
CA ARG A 303 -7.19 -3.21 6.56
C ARG A 303 -6.12 -2.93 5.52
N VAL A 304 -5.25 -1.92 5.71
CA VAL A 304 -4.17 -1.63 4.75
C VAL A 304 -3.26 -2.83 4.54
N SER A 305 -2.87 -3.53 5.61
CA SER A 305 -2.02 -4.71 5.50
C SER A 305 -2.72 -5.84 4.76
N MET A 306 -3.97 -6.13 5.12
CA MET A 306 -4.70 -7.30 4.62
C MET A 306 -5.41 -7.08 3.28
N SER A 307 -5.63 -5.83 2.86
CA SER A 307 -6.20 -5.44 1.56
C SER A 307 -5.13 -5.08 0.54
N MET A 308 -3.87 -5.49 0.76
CA MET A 308 -2.75 -5.28 -0.17
C MET A 308 -2.43 -3.80 -0.41
N GLY A 309 -2.76 -2.92 0.54
CA GLY A 309 -2.61 -1.47 0.42
C GLY A 309 -3.74 -0.78 -0.33
N MET A 310 -4.75 -1.51 -0.81
CA MET A 310 -5.91 -0.96 -1.50
C MET A 310 -7.00 -0.61 -0.47
N VAL A 311 -6.97 0.62 0.04
CA VAL A 311 -8.01 1.15 0.93
C VAL A 311 -8.64 2.41 0.32
N GLU A 312 -9.95 2.56 0.50
CA GLU A 312 -10.70 3.74 0.03
C GLU A 312 -10.60 4.92 1.00
N GLU A 313 -10.25 4.64 2.26
CA GLU A 313 -10.22 5.61 3.35
C GLU A 313 -8.81 6.16 3.56
N MET A 314 -8.74 7.48 3.79
CA MET A 314 -7.50 8.17 4.16
C MET A 314 -7.03 7.74 5.56
N PRO A 315 -5.71 7.79 5.84
CA PRO A 315 -5.19 7.45 7.16
C PRO A 315 -5.81 8.34 8.24
N PRO A 316 -6.05 7.80 9.45
CA PRO A 316 -6.51 8.59 10.58
C PRO A 316 -5.51 9.72 10.88
N THR A 317 -6.04 10.93 11.12
CA THR A 317 -5.28 12.17 11.37
C THR A 317 -4.90 12.37 12.82
#